data_AF-A0A2P7S4I1-F1
#
_entry.id   AF-A0A2P7S4I1-F1
#
_cell.length_a   1.000
_cell.length_b   1.000
_cell.length_c   1.000
_cell.angle_alpha   90.00
_cell.angle_beta   90.00
_cell.angle_gamma   90.00
#
_symmetry.space_group_name_H-M   'P 1'
#
loop_
_entity.id
_entity.type
_entity.pdbx_description
1 polymer ?
#
loop_
_entity_poly.entity_id
_entity_poly.type
_entity_poly.pdbx_seq_one_letter_code
_entity_poly.pdbx_strand_id
1 'polypeptide(L)'
;MRIVATSIIVGAVCSFSFQANSQSSEAIDNQRKVAECTSLDPSLTKAYCECVVLTSGKITDNDPILDLTLRTVKNSKSEAKIIYDNMIESPIYSEHNFATAKEKREYVQGRIRLFADRLKRSCHL
;
A
#
# COMPACT_ATOMS: atom_id res chain seq x y z
N MET A 1 42.10 -56.06 22.23
CA MET A 1 41.92 -55.18 23.41
C MET A 1 40.95 -54.08 23.00
N ARG A 2 39.82 -53.97 23.71
CA ARG A 2 38.70 -53.03 23.44
C ARG A 2 38.90 -51.73 24.22
N ILE A 3 38.68 -50.58 23.59
CA ILE A 3 38.25 -49.28 24.18
C ILE A 3 37.54 -48.52 23.02
N VAL A 4 36.23 -48.66 22.81
CA VAL A 4 35.10 -47.83 23.30
C VAL A 4 35.41 -46.32 23.32
N ALA A 5 34.93 -45.61 22.30
CA ALA A 5 34.78 -44.16 22.31
C ALA A 5 33.30 -43.79 22.10
N THR A 6 32.86 -42.86 22.92
CA THR A 6 31.50 -42.68 23.42
C THR A 6 30.78 -41.55 22.66
N SER A 7 29.51 -41.80 22.33
CA SER A 7 28.39 -40.87 22.16
C SER A 7 28.66 -39.46 21.61
N ILE A 8 28.29 -39.23 20.34
CA ILE A 8 27.99 -37.90 19.80
C ILE A 8 26.48 -37.68 19.83
N ILE A 9 26.12 -36.58 20.47
CA ILE A 9 24.79 -36.02 20.69
C ILE A 9 24.11 -35.82 19.34
N VAL A 10 23.10 -36.63 19.02
CA VAL A 10 22.13 -36.29 17.95
C VAL A 10 21.13 -35.34 18.59
N GLY A 11 21.48 -34.05 18.55
CA GLY A 11 20.56 -32.98 18.87
C GLY A 11 19.35 -33.10 17.94
N ALA A 12 18.18 -33.28 18.53
CA ALA A 12 16.91 -33.12 17.84
C ALA A 12 16.87 -31.69 17.27
N VAL A 13 17.16 -31.57 15.98
CA VAL A 13 16.92 -30.34 15.25
C VAL A 13 15.40 -30.26 15.14
N CYS A 14 14.77 -29.55 16.07
CA CYS A 14 13.42 -29.07 15.87
C CYS A 14 13.46 -28.22 14.60
N SER A 15 13.07 -28.81 13.48
CA SER A 15 12.72 -28.09 12.27
C SER A 15 11.50 -27.23 12.61
N PHE A 16 11.74 -26.03 13.14
CA PHE A 16 10.73 -24.99 13.16
C PHE A 16 10.54 -24.56 11.72
N SER A 17 9.56 -25.19 11.06
CA SER A 17 9.00 -24.72 9.81
C SER A 17 8.42 -23.33 10.06
N PHE A 18 9.22 -22.28 9.83
CA PHE A 18 8.72 -20.90 9.74
C PHE A 18 7.92 -20.79 8.44
N GLN A 19 6.67 -21.24 8.45
CA GLN A 19 5.69 -20.83 7.46
C GLN A 19 5.40 -19.35 7.74
N ALA A 20 6.13 -18.48 7.06
CA ALA A 20 5.86 -17.05 7.04
C ALA A 20 4.43 -16.83 6.51
N ASN A 21 3.55 -16.46 7.43
CA ASN A 21 2.15 -16.11 7.19
C ASN A 21 2.08 -14.77 6.44
N SER A 22 2.44 -14.73 5.15
CA SER A 22 2.39 -13.50 4.35
C SER A 22 0.96 -13.08 4.00
N GLN A 23 0.01 -14.01 4.02
CA GLN A 23 -1.41 -13.71 3.77
C GLN A 23 -2.08 -12.86 4.86
N SER A 24 -1.57 -12.84 6.10
CA SER A 24 -2.19 -12.04 7.17
C SER A 24 -1.85 -10.55 7.09
N SER A 25 -0.67 -10.18 6.58
CA SER A 25 -0.22 -8.77 6.62
C SER A 25 -0.95 -7.87 5.63
N GLU A 26 -1.18 -8.36 4.40
CA GLU A 26 -1.88 -7.59 3.37
C GLU A 26 -3.37 -7.43 3.68
N ALA A 27 -4.00 -8.49 4.20
CA ALA A 27 -5.40 -8.42 4.64
C ALA A 27 -5.60 -7.42 5.79
N ILE A 28 -4.67 -7.39 6.76
CA ILE A 28 -4.70 -6.43 7.87
C ILE A 28 -4.50 -5.00 7.35
N ASP A 29 -3.54 -4.78 6.44
CA ASP A 29 -3.31 -3.45 5.86
C ASP A 29 -4.52 -2.96 5.04
N ASN A 30 -5.14 -3.84 4.26
CA ASN A 30 -6.36 -3.52 3.52
C ASN A 30 -7.53 -3.18 4.46
N GLN A 31 -7.71 -3.93 5.55
CA GLN A 31 -8.72 -3.60 6.56
C GLN A 31 -8.46 -2.23 7.20
N ARG A 32 -7.20 -1.91 7.50
CA ARG A 32 -6.80 -0.58 8.01
C ARG A 32 -7.13 0.53 7.01
N LYS A 33 -6.78 0.36 5.74
CA LYS A 33 -7.07 1.32 4.66
C LYS A 33 -8.59 1.52 4.46
N VAL A 34 -9.38 0.45 4.58
CA VAL A 34 -10.84 0.53 4.53
C VAL A 34 -11.39 1.31 5.73
N ALA A 35 -10.92 1.00 6.94
CA ALA A 35 -11.34 1.70 8.15
C ALA A 35 -11.01 3.20 8.09
N GLU A 36 -9.80 3.53 7.63
CA GLU A 36 -9.39 4.91 7.39
C GLU A 36 -10.34 5.58 6.41
N CYS A 37 -10.58 5.00 5.23
CA CYS A 37 -11.49 5.54 4.23
C CYS A 37 -12.90 5.81 4.79
N THR A 38 -13.49 4.87 5.53
CA THR A 38 -14.83 5.05 6.13
C THR A 38 -14.87 6.15 7.20
N SER A 39 -13.73 6.49 7.78
CA SER A 39 -13.64 7.54 8.81
C SER A 39 -13.50 8.95 8.22
N LEU A 40 -13.21 9.08 6.91
CA LEU A 40 -12.94 10.37 6.28
C LEU A 40 -14.20 11.19 6.04
N ASP A 41 -15.27 10.52 5.60
CA ASP A 41 -16.53 11.16 5.25
C ASP A 41 -17.67 10.17 5.52
N PRO A 42 -18.69 10.53 6.33
CA PRO A 42 -19.83 9.67 6.64
C PRO A 42 -20.63 9.18 5.42
N SER A 43 -20.52 9.85 4.27
CA SER A 43 -21.16 9.43 3.01
C SER A 43 -20.44 8.26 2.33
N LEU A 44 -19.20 7.96 2.71
CA LEU A 44 -18.43 6.85 2.14
C LEU A 44 -18.80 5.54 2.85
N THR A 45 -19.56 4.70 2.15
CA THR A 45 -19.93 3.37 2.67
C THR A 45 -18.72 2.45 2.77
N LYS A 46 -18.78 1.47 3.69
CA LYS A 46 -17.76 0.41 3.78
C LYS A 46 -17.56 -0.32 2.45
N ALA A 47 -18.64 -0.62 1.74
CA ALA A 47 -18.59 -1.27 0.43
C ALA A 47 -17.85 -0.43 -0.62
N TYR A 48 -18.09 0.89 -0.63
CA TYR A 48 -17.36 1.80 -1.50
C TYR A 48 -15.86 1.83 -1.15
N CYS A 49 -15.52 1.95 0.14
CA CYS A 49 -14.13 1.95 0.60
C CYS A 49 -13.40 0.62 0.32
N GLU A 50 -14.06 -0.51 0.46
CA GLU A 50 -13.53 -1.82 0.05
C GLU A 50 -13.25 -1.84 -1.46
N CYS A 51 -14.17 -1.33 -2.28
CA CYS A 51 -13.95 -1.21 -3.72
C CYS A 51 -12.76 -0.30 -4.06
N VAL A 52 -12.60 0.82 -3.37
CA VAL A 52 -11.48 1.76 -3.56
C VAL A 52 -10.14 1.07 -3.30
N VAL A 53 -10.01 0.39 -2.14
CA VAL A 53 -8.77 -0.31 -1.75
C VAL A 53 -8.47 -1.45 -2.73
N LEU A 54 -9.46 -2.27 -3.07
CA LEU A 54 -9.31 -3.35 -4.06
C LEU A 54 -8.94 -2.83 -5.45
N THR A 55 -9.50 -1.69 -5.86
CA THR A 55 -9.18 -1.07 -7.15
C THR A 55 -7.76 -0.53 -7.17
N SER A 56 -7.30 0.06 -6.05
CA SER A 56 -5.91 0.50 -5.89
C SER A 56 -4.93 -0.67 -5.99
N GLY A 57 -5.22 -1.79 -5.33
CA GLY A 57 -4.37 -3.00 -5.37
C GLY A 57 -4.20 -3.62 -6.76
N LYS A 58 -5.06 -3.26 -7.72
CA LYS A 58 -4.96 -3.68 -9.14
C LYS A 58 -4.05 -2.76 -9.97
N ILE A 59 -3.45 -1.73 -9.38
CA ILE A 59 -2.56 -0.78 -10.03
C ILE A 59 -1.19 -0.86 -9.34
N THR A 60 -0.16 -1.25 -10.09
CA THR A 60 1.23 -1.36 -9.58
C THR A 60 1.71 -0.03 -9.01
N ASP A 61 2.30 -0.01 -7.81
CA ASP A 61 2.84 1.19 -7.15
C ASP A 61 1.80 2.30 -6.89
N ASN A 62 0.56 1.93 -6.59
CA ASN A 62 -0.53 2.90 -6.41
C ASN A 62 -0.83 3.28 -4.96
N ASP A 63 -0.19 2.65 -3.99
CA ASP A 63 -0.38 2.95 -2.56
C ASP A 63 -0.18 4.44 -2.22
N PRO A 64 0.85 5.15 -2.74
CA PRO A 64 0.98 6.58 -2.48
C PRO A 64 -0.13 7.44 -3.10
N ILE A 65 -0.72 6.98 -4.21
CA ILE A 65 -1.86 7.65 -4.86
C ILE A 65 -3.15 7.44 -4.06
N LEU A 66 -3.35 6.23 -3.53
CA LEU A 66 -4.44 5.95 -2.61
C LEU A 66 -4.34 6.83 -1.36
N ASP A 67 -3.18 6.88 -0.72
CA ASP A 67 -2.93 7.72 0.46
C ASP A 67 -3.15 9.21 0.16
N LEU A 68 -2.66 9.72 -0.98
CA LEU A 68 -2.98 11.09 -1.42
C LEU A 68 -4.49 11.31 -1.53
N THR A 69 -5.20 10.38 -2.18
CA THR A 69 -6.62 10.51 -2.45
C THR A 69 -7.40 10.57 -1.15
N LEU A 70 -7.11 9.66 -0.21
CA LEU A 70 -7.72 9.61 1.11
C LEU A 70 -7.44 10.90 1.91
N ARG A 71 -6.19 11.35 1.95
CA ARG A 71 -5.85 12.62 2.63
C ARG A 71 -6.51 13.82 1.97
N THR A 72 -6.66 13.83 0.65
CA THR A 72 -7.32 14.94 -0.05
C THR A 72 -8.80 15.05 0.29
N VAL A 73 -9.51 13.92 0.46
CA VAL A 73 -10.92 13.91 0.89
C VAL A 73 -11.09 14.52 2.28
N LYS A 74 -10.14 14.28 3.19
CA LYS A 74 -10.18 14.80 4.57
C LYS A 74 -9.97 16.31 4.69
N ASN A 75 -9.29 16.91 3.72
CA ASN A 75 -8.65 18.21 3.87
C ASN A 75 -9.25 19.27 2.93
N SER A 76 -8.98 20.54 3.23
CA SER A 76 -9.36 21.66 2.37
C SER A 76 -8.62 21.64 1.02
N LYS A 77 -9.12 22.36 0.01
CA LYS A 77 -8.46 22.47 -1.30
C LYS A 77 -7.01 23.00 -1.20
N SER A 78 -6.75 23.93 -0.28
CA SER A 78 -5.40 24.46 -0.02
C SER A 78 -4.46 23.42 0.54
N GLU A 79 -4.92 22.60 1.47
CA GLU A 79 -4.13 21.50 2.06
C GLU A 79 -3.92 20.37 1.06
N ALA A 80 -4.92 20.05 0.23
CA ALA A 80 -4.78 19.07 -0.85
C ALA A 80 -3.64 19.45 -1.82
N LYS A 81 -3.49 20.73 -2.14
CA LYS A 81 -2.37 21.23 -2.95
C LYS A 81 -1.03 21.00 -2.25
N ILE A 82 -0.93 21.27 -0.94
CA ILE A 82 0.28 21.06 -0.16
C ILE A 82 0.65 19.58 -0.12
N ILE A 83 -0.31 18.69 0.14
CA ILE A 83 -0.09 17.24 0.16
C ILE A 83 0.41 16.75 -1.21
N TYR A 84 -0.18 17.26 -2.29
CA TYR A 84 0.26 16.96 -3.64
C TYR A 84 1.70 17.42 -3.90
N ASP A 85 2.02 18.69 -3.62
CA ASP A 85 3.37 19.23 -3.83
C ASP A 85 4.41 18.46 -2.99
N ASN A 86 4.09 18.12 -1.73
CA ASN A 86 4.95 17.29 -0.87
C ASN A 86 5.22 15.89 -1.47
N MET A 87 4.25 15.29 -2.16
CA MET A 87 4.47 14.01 -2.84
C MET A 87 5.42 14.14 -4.04
N ILE A 88 5.34 15.25 -4.77
CA ILE A 88 6.26 15.53 -5.88
C ILE A 88 7.69 15.73 -5.36
N GLU A 89 7.86 16.34 -4.20
CA GLU A 89 9.18 16.56 -3.59
C GLU A 89 9.72 15.32 -2.87
N SER A 90 8.84 14.43 -2.41
CA SER A 90 9.18 13.21 -1.65
C SER A 90 9.97 12.16 -2.46
N PRO A 91 10.86 11.37 -1.85
CA PRO A 91 11.61 10.30 -2.55
C PRO A 91 10.77 9.08 -2.97
N ILE A 92 9.45 9.06 -2.71
CA ILE A 92 8.54 7.91 -2.96
C ILE A 92 8.67 7.30 -4.37
N TYR A 93 8.93 8.12 -5.39
CA TYR A 93 9.06 7.66 -6.79
C TYR A 93 10.49 7.83 -7.33
N SER A 94 11.50 7.84 -6.46
CA SER A 94 12.90 8.05 -6.85
C SER A 94 13.43 6.95 -7.77
N GLU A 95 12.92 5.73 -7.64
CA GLU A 95 13.24 4.57 -8.48
C GLU A 95 12.94 4.74 -9.97
N HIS A 96 12.04 5.67 -10.33
CA HIS A 96 11.72 5.98 -11.73
C HIS A 96 12.75 6.89 -12.41
N ASN A 97 13.74 7.42 -11.69
CA ASN A 97 14.86 8.21 -12.23
C ASN A 97 14.43 9.40 -13.12
N PHE A 98 13.42 10.17 -12.69
CA PHE A 98 12.96 11.34 -13.45
C PHE A 98 14.08 12.37 -13.67
N ALA A 99 14.18 12.88 -14.90
CA ALA A 99 15.16 13.89 -15.25
C ALA A 99 14.80 15.27 -14.67
N THR A 100 13.51 15.52 -14.43
CA THR A 100 13.01 16.80 -13.91
C THR A 100 11.83 16.62 -12.94
N ALA A 101 11.62 17.61 -12.07
CA ALA A 101 10.41 17.66 -11.22
C ALA A 101 9.12 17.78 -12.05
N LYS A 102 9.19 18.38 -13.25
CA LYS A 102 8.06 18.47 -14.19
C LYS A 102 7.62 17.08 -14.65
N GLU A 103 8.56 16.24 -15.05
CA GLU A 103 8.28 14.87 -15.49
C GLU A 103 7.64 14.03 -14.38
N LYS A 104 8.17 14.13 -13.16
CA LYS A 104 7.58 13.49 -11.99
C LYS A 104 6.14 13.98 -11.71
N ARG A 105 5.90 15.28 -11.86
CA ARG A 105 4.56 15.88 -11.72
C ARG A 105 3.58 15.29 -12.74
N GLU A 106 3.99 15.20 -14.01
CA GLU A 106 3.19 14.61 -15.09
C GLU A 106 2.91 13.12 -14.84
N TYR A 107 3.92 12.37 -14.38
CA TYR A 107 3.77 10.97 -13.97
C TYR A 107 2.69 10.82 -12.89
N VAL A 108 2.83 11.53 -11.77
CA VAL A 108 1.88 11.46 -10.64
C VAL A 108 0.47 11.89 -11.09
N GLN A 109 0.34 12.92 -11.94
CA GLN A 109 -0.97 13.31 -12.49
C GLN A 109 -1.59 12.20 -13.35
N GLY A 110 -0.80 11.55 -14.21
CA GLY A 110 -1.25 10.42 -15.01
C GLY A 110 -1.76 9.28 -14.11
N ARG A 111 -1.03 8.98 -13.03
CA ARG A 111 -1.40 7.98 -12.03
C ARG A 111 -2.71 8.31 -11.30
N ILE A 112 -2.89 9.57 -10.87
CA ILE A 112 -4.14 10.04 -10.26
C ILE A 112 -5.31 9.89 -11.24
N ARG A 113 -5.13 10.31 -12.50
CA ARG A 113 -6.18 10.20 -13.53
C ARG A 113 -6.57 8.75 -13.79
N LEU A 114 -5.59 7.87 -13.93
CA LEU A 114 -5.82 6.43 -14.10
C LEU A 114 -6.60 5.85 -12.93
N PHE A 115 -6.22 6.20 -11.70
CA PHE A 115 -6.89 5.71 -10.51
C PHE A 115 -8.35 6.20 -10.44
N ALA A 116 -8.59 7.50 -10.62
CA ALA A 116 -9.92 8.09 -10.62
C ALA A 116 -10.83 7.45 -11.70
N ASP A 117 -10.29 7.23 -12.90
CA ASP A 117 -11.00 6.59 -14.00
C ASP A 117 -11.35 5.12 -13.71
N ARG A 118 -10.46 4.37 -13.04
CA ARG A 118 -10.76 3.01 -12.57
C ARG A 118 -11.80 2.99 -11.46
N LEU A 119 -11.75 3.93 -10.52
CA LEU A 119 -12.78 4.08 -9.48
C LEU A 119 -14.15 4.33 -10.11
N LYS A 120 -14.24 5.29 -11.05
CA LYS A 120 -15.50 5.60 -11.74
C LYS A 120 -16.12 4.38 -12.45
N ARG A 121 -15.29 3.49 -13.00
CA ARG A 121 -15.76 2.26 -13.67
C ARG A 121 -16.10 1.11 -12.74
N SER A 122 -15.44 1.03 -11.58
CA SER A 122 -15.49 -0.18 -10.74
C SER A 122 -16.30 0.04 -9.46
N CYS A 123 -16.28 1.26 -8.93
CA CYS A 123 -16.91 1.63 -7.68
C CYS A 123 -18.09 2.55 -7.98
N HIS A 124 -19.27 1.95 -8.06
CA HIS A 124 -20.52 2.70 -8.12
C HIS A 124 -20.89 3.14 -6.70
N LEU A 125 -21.23 4.42 -6.55
CA LEU A 125 -21.90 4.94 -5.35
C LEU A 125 -23.38 4.58 -5.40
#